data_AF-A0AA38JAA9-F1
#
_entry.id   AF-A0AA38JAA9-F1
#
_cell.length_a   1.000
_cell.length_b   1.000
_cell.length_c   1.000
_cell.angle_alpha   90.00
_cell.angle_beta   90.00
_cell.angle_gamma   90.00
#
_symmetry.space_group_name_H-M   'P 1'
#
loop_
_entity.id
_entity.type
_entity.pdbx_description
1 polymer ?
#
loop_
_entity_poly.entity_id
_entity_poly.type
_entity_poly.pdbx_seq_one_letter_code
_entity_poly.pdbx_strand_id
1 'polypeptide(L)'
;MRDTYARSVLKHLRNSEGATSVFAWPKGARLVDANEVTGRDLQFGFVDDPTQHRFGDPLAERLEYILRQSAPFPGELVSNGDVLSSERFVAYRISDHAHLILDAVHEDLEIQIATSLLTNPDFEPGAWYARRLFNEGIAAAIGKSTSSQMGDVRARRVSQILNGASRYPGDNLPDFHPRRNK
;
A
#
# COMPACT_ATOMS: atom_id res chain seq x y z
N MET A 1 9.73 18.30 -8.76
CA MET A 1 9.61 17.87 -7.35
C MET A 1 9.21 16.38 -7.23
N ARG A 2 9.76 15.48 -8.05
CA ARG A 2 9.52 14.01 -7.94
C ARG A 2 10.81 13.19 -7.75
N ASP A 3 11.92 13.89 -7.57
CA ASP A 3 13.28 13.32 -7.55
C ASP A 3 13.79 13.08 -6.11
N THR A 4 12.99 13.48 -5.11
CA THR A 4 13.38 13.42 -3.69
C THR A 4 13.07 12.06 -3.05
N TYR A 5 12.10 11.31 -3.57
CA TYR A 5 11.62 10.08 -2.93
C TYR A 5 12.47 8.85 -3.28
N ALA A 6 12.88 8.69 -4.55
CA ALA A 6 13.81 7.62 -4.96
C ALA A 6 15.16 7.72 -4.22
N ARG A 7 15.59 8.94 -3.88
CA ARG A 7 16.79 9.15 -3.05
C ARG A 7 16.57 8.85 -1.58
N SER A 8 15.35 8.95 -1.03
CA SER A 8 15.09 8.65 0.39
C SER A 8 15.12 7.15 0.68
N VAL A 9 14.53 6.35 -0.23
CA VAL A 9 14.52 4.88 -0.13
C VAL A 9 15.93 4.30 -0.34
N LEU A 10 16.69 4.82 -1.30
CA LEU A 10 18.10 4.41 -1.50
C LEU A 10 19.05 4.87 -0.38
N LYS A 11 18.71 5.93 0.37
CA LYS A 11 19.55 6.40 1.49
C LYS A 11 19.38 5.55 2.76
N HIS A 12 18.26 4.86 2.92
CA HIS A 12 18.04 3.96 4.06
C HIS A 12 18.72 2.59 3.88
N LEU A 13 18.83 2.09 2.64
CA LEU A 13 19.57 0.84 2.35
C LEU A 13 21.10 0.99 2.47
N ARG A 14 21.63 2.22 2.41
CA ARG A 14 23.08 2.49 2.52
C ARG A 14 23.57 2.72 3.95
N ASN A 15 22.66 2.98 4.90
CA ASN A 15 23.04 3.26 6.29
C ASN A 15 22.96 2.03 7.23
N SER A 16 22.66 0.84 6.70
CA SER A 16 22.67 -0.42 7.45
C SER A 16 24.01 -1.18 7.40
N GLU A 17 25.10 -0.57 6.92
CA GLU A 17 26.48 -1.12 6.94
C GLU A 17 27.13 -1.09 8.35
N GLY A 18 26.35 -1.31 9.40
CA GLY A 18 26.84 -1.35 10.79
C GLY A 18 26.36 -2.52 11.63
N ALA A 19 25.48 -3.39 11.08
CA ALA A 19 25.05 -4.59 11.77
C ALA A 19 25.84 -5.79 11.23
N THR A 20 26.95 -6.12 11.89
CA THR A 20 27.67 -7.38 11.72
C THR A 20 26.78 -8.53 12.19
N SER A 21 25.81 -8.91 11.34
CA SER A 21 25.06 -10.13 11.49
C SER A 21 26.05 -11.29 11.33
N VAL A 22 26.22 -12.06 12.40
CA VAL A 22 27.03 -13.28 12.42
C VAL A 22 26.29 -14.32 11.58
N PHE A 23 26.45 -14.23 10.27
CA PHE A 23 25.96 -15.22 9.32
C PHE A 23 26.81 -16.48 9.51
N ALA A 24 26.20 -17.53 10.05
CA ALA A 24 26.81 -18.85 10.12
C ALA A 24 26.90 -19.41 8.70
N TRP A 25 28.11 -19.41 8.14
CA TRP A 25 28.38 -20.02 6.84
C TRP A 25 28.19 -21.55 6.90
N PRO A 26 27.56 -22.16 5.89
CA PRO A 26 27.52 -23.61 5.80
C PRO A 26 28.95 -24.17 5.65
N LYS A 27 29.27 -25.20 6.44
CA LYS A 27 30.55 -25.92 6.34
C LYS A 27 30.68 -26.50 4.93
N GLY A 28 31.58 -25.95 4.12
CA GLY A 28 31.85 -26.40 2.74
C GLY A 28 31.99 -25.28 1.70
N ALA A 29 31.74 -24.02 2.04
CA ALA A 29 32.00 -22.91 1.12
C ALA A 29 33.51 -22.72 0.91
N ARG A 30 33.96 -22.98 -0.32
CA ARG A 30 35.34 -22.76 -0.76
C ARG A 30 35.46 -21.32 -1.23
N LEU A 31 36.42 -20.56 -0.68
CA LEU A 31 36.85 -19.29 -1.28
C LEU A 31 37.36 -19.58 -2.69
N VAL A 32 36.77 -18.93 -3.68
CA VAL A 32 37.31 -18.90 -5.04
C VAL A 32 38.13 -17.62 -5.15
N ASP A 33 39.41 -17.75 -5.49
CA ASP A 33 40.34 -16.62 -5.59
C ASP A 33 39.87 -15.61 -6.65
N ALA A 34 39.90 -14.33 -6.28
CA ALA A 34 39.35 -13.21 -7.07
C ALA A 34 40.16 -12.82 -8.32
N ASN A 35 41.15 -13.62 -8.74
CA ASN A 35 42.13 -13.24 -9.77
C ASN A 35 42.08 -14.05 -11.08
N GLU A 36 41.06 -14.89 -11.30
CA GLU A 36 40.88 -15.66 -12.55
C GLU A 36 39.59 -15.31 -13.31
N VAL A 37 39.26 -14.02 -13.44
CA VAL A 37 38.20 -13.57 -14.37
C VAL A 37 38.78 -12.62 -15.39
N THR A 38 39.68 -13.15 -16.23
CA THR A 38 40.11 -12.50 -17.47
C THR A 38 39.18 -12.93 -18.61
N GLY A 39 38.38 -11.98 -19.11
CA GLY A 39 37.93 -12.00 -20.52
C GLY A 39 36.61 -12.68 -20.85
N ARG A 40 35.59 -12.62 -19.99
CA ARG A 40 34.20 -12.78 -20.48
C ARG A 40 33.56 -11.42 -20.60
N ASP A 41 33.04 -11.15 -21.79
CA ASP A 41 32.05 -10.11 -22.09
C ASP A 41 31.03 -10.02 -20.96
N LEU A 42 31.30 -9.14 -20.00
CA LEU A 42 30.27 -8.61 -19.12
C LEU A 42 29.48 -7.67 -20.02
N GLN A 43 28.53 -8.25 -20.76
CA GLN A 43 27.32 -7.52 -21.11
C GLN A 43 26.78 -7.00 -19.79
N PHE A 44 27.09 -5.74 -19.48
CA PHE A 44 26.42 -4.97 -18.45
C PHE A 44 24.95 -4.98 -18.87
N GLY A 45 24.21 -5.98 -18.36
CA GLY A 45 22.77 -5.99 -18.41
C GLY A 45 22.35 -4.64 -17.87
N PHE A 46 21.68 -3.86 -18.71
CA PHE A 46 21.05 -2.62 -18.28
C PHE A 46 20.33 -2.95 -16.99
N VAL A 47 20.77 -2.36 -15.88
CA VAL A 47 20.01 -2.37 -14.65
C VAL A 47 18.79 -1.54 -15.01
N ASP A 48 17.72 -2.21 -15.42
CA ASP A 48 16.47 -1.57 -15.82
C ASP A 48 16.12 -0.55 -14.75
N ASP A 49 16.11 0.72 -15.13
CA ASP A 49 15.75 1.80 -14.24
C ASP A 49 14.35 1.49 -13.70
N PRO A 50 14.18 1.25 -12.39
CA PRO A 50 12.89 0.85 -11.82
C PRO A 50 11.83 1.94 -11.99
N THR A 51 12.22 3.15 -12.40
CA THR A 51 11.29 4.24 -12.71
C THR A 51 10.84 4.27 -14.17
N GLN A 52 11.56 3.64 -15.11
CA GLN A 52 11.20 3.64 -16.54
C GLN A 52 10.01 2.73 -16.88
N HIS A 53 9.68 1.75 -16.02
CA HIS A 53 8.52 0.86 -16.22
C HIS A 53 7.20 1.39 -15.66
N ARG A 54 7.16 2.64 -15.14
CA ARG A 54 5.92 3.19 -14.59
C ARG A 54 4.88 3.57 -15.64
N PHE A 55 5.28 3.88 -16.86
CA PHE A 55 4.34 4.15 -17.95
C PHE A 55 4.10 2.88 -18.74
N GLY A 56 2.89 2.31 -18.62
CA GLY A 56 2.43 1.27 -19.54
C GLY A 56 2.04 -0.07 -18.92
N ASP A 57 1.95 -0.20 -17.59
CA ASP A 57 1.31 -1.36 -16.97
C ASP A 57 -0.11 -0.99 -16.47
N PRO A 58 -1.15 -1.20 -17.31
CA PRO A 58 -2.52 -0.85 -16.93
C PRO A 58 -3.04 -1.70 -15.75
N LEU A 59 -2.46 -2.87 -15.48
CA LEU A 59 -2.86 -3.70 -14.34
C LEU A 59 -2.31 -3.13 -13.04
N ALA A 60 -1.04 -2.71 -13.04
CA ALA A 60 -0.43 -2.04 -11.89
C ALA A 60 -1.14 -0.72 -11.56
N GLU A 61 -1.40 0.12 -12.56
CA GLU A 61 -2.11 1.40 -12.38
C GLU A 61 -3.53 1.18 -11.81
N ARG A 62 -4.26 0.20 -12.36
CA ARG A 62 -5.60 -0.16 -11.85
C ARG A 62 -5.53 -0.67 -10.42
N LEU A 63 -4.53 -1.50 -10.09
CA LEU A 63 -4.34 -2.03 -8.74
C LEU A 63 -4.10 -0.90 -7.73
N GLU A 64 -3.16 0.01 -8.02
CA GLU A 64 -2.90 1.19 -7.18
C GLU A 64 -4.17 2.03 -6.96
N TYR A 65 -4.91 2.28 -8.04
CA TYR A 65 -6.16 3.04 -7.97
C TYR A 65 -7.18 2.37 -7.03
N ILE A 66 -7.41 1.07 -7.19
CA ILE A 66 -8.37 0.33 -6.35
C ILE A 66 -7.93 0.30 -4.89
N LEU A 67 -6.65 0.08 -4.61
CA LEU A 67 -6.13 0.07 -3.24
C LEU A 67 -6.28 1.45 -2.58
N ARG A 68 -5.98 2.53 -3.32
CA ARG A 68 -6.18 3.90 -2.85
C ARG A 68 -7.65 4.21 -2.54
N GLN A 69 -8.58 3.75 -3.37
CA GLN A 69 -10.03 3.92 -3.14
C GLN A 69 -10.55 3.03 -1.99
N SER A 70 -9.87 1.94 -1.69
CA SER A 70 -10.25 1.01 -0.63
C SER A 70 -9.73 1.43 0.76
N ALA A 71 -8.73 2.31 0.80
CA ALA A 71 -8.21 2.87 2.04
C ALA A 71 -9.23 3.80 2.74
N PRO A 72 -9.19 3.91 4.08
CA PRO A 72 -8.29 3.22 5.00
C PRO A 72 -8.65 1.73 5.19
N PHE A 73 -7.66 0.88 5.42
CA PHE A 73 -7.90 -0.53 5.71
C PHE A 73 -8.19 -0.76 7.21
N PRO A 74 -8.91 -1.83 7.57
CA PRO A 74 -9.20 -2.15 8.96
C PRO A 74 -7.93 -2.29 9.80
N GLY A 75 -7.91 -1.66 10.97
CA GLY A 75 -6.77 -1.71 11.89
C GLY A 75 -5.68 -0.68 11.61
N GLU A 76 -5.80 0.16 10.59
CA GLU A 76 -4.81 1.22 10.36
C GLU A 76 -5.04 2.43 11.29
N LEU A 77 -4.01 2.82 12.04
CA LEU A 77 -3.98 4.08 12.79
C LEU A 77 -3.47 5.19 11.88
N VAL A 78 -4.30 5.66 10.97
CA VAL A 78 -3.85 6.67 10.02
C VAL A 78 -4.19 8.07 10.52
N SER A 79 -3.18 8.90 10.68
CA SER A 79 -3.33 10.35 10.82
C SER A 79 -3.95 10.89 9.52
N ASN A 80 -4.92 11.81 9.61
CA ASN A 80 -5.73 12.28 8.47
C ASN A 80 -4.94 12.72 7.21
N GLY A 81 -3.64 13.03 7.32
CA GLY A 81 -2.79 13.41 6.19
C GLY A 81 -2.30 12.23 5.33
N ASP A 82 -1.99 11.08 5.94
CA ASP A 82 -1.26 10.00 5.24
C ASP A 82 -2.19 9.06 4.46
N VAL A 83 -3.46 8.92 4.87
CA VAL A 83 -4.46 8.09 4.15
C VAL A 83 -4.67 8.57 2.71
N LEU A 84 -4.61 9.89 2.53
CA LEU A 84 -5.01 10.55 1.28
C LEU A 84 -3.81 10.84 0.37
N SER A 85 -2.61 10.43 0.76
CA SER A 85 -1.45 10.56 -0.12
C SER A 85 -1.68 9.73 -1.38
N SER A 86 -1.64 10.41 -2.54
CA SER A 86 -1.67 9.74 -3.83
C SER A 86 -0.49 8.79 -4.00
N GLU A 87 0.56 8.94 -3.20
CA GLU A 87 1.83 8.20 -3.31
C GLU A 87 1.89 7.00 -2.35
N ARG A 88 0.80 6.69 -1.63
CA ARG A 88 0.79 5.61 -0.64
C ARG A 88 1.11 4.23 -1.24
N PHE A 89 0.42 3.87 -2.32
CA PHE A 89 0.60 2.59 -2.98
C PHE A 89 1.43 2.77 -4.24
N VAL A 90 2.44 1.92 -4.40
CA VAL A 90 3.20 1.77 -5.64
C VAL A 90 3.12 0.31 -6.02
N ALA A 91 2.67 0.02 -7.24
CA ALA A 91 2.67 -1.31 -7.81
C ALA A 91 3.49 -1.34 -9.09
N TYR A 92 4.23 -2.42 -9.30
CA TYR A 92 4.95 -2.64 -10.56
C TYR A 92 5.13 -4.12 -10.84
N ARG A 93 5.30 -4.45 -12.12
CA ARG A 93 5.54 -5.82 -12.56
C ARG A 93 6.98 -6.22 -12.26
N ILE A 94 7.16 -7.36 -11.60
CA ILE A 94 8.49 -7.94 -11.32
C ILE A 94 8.80 -9.15 -12.19
N SER A 95 7.77 -9.75 -12.81
CA SER A 95 7.92 -10.83 -13.77
C SER A 95 6.66 -10.96 -14.62
N ASP A 96 6.64 -11.90 -15.56
CA ASP A 96 5.45 -12.13 -16.36
C ASP A 96 4.22 -12.56 -15.54
N HIS A 97 4.46 -13.18 -14.39
CA HIS A 97 3.45 -13.83 -13.57
C HIS A 97 3.19 -13.14 -12.23
N ALA A 98 3.92 -12.06 -11.91
CA ALA A 98 3.78 -11.39 -10.63
C ALA A 98 4.02 -9.87 -10.69
N HIS A 99 3.29 -9.19 -9.82
CA HIS A 99 3.45 -7.78 -9.48
C HIS A 99 3.84 -7.67 -8.00
N LEU A 100 4.57 -6.61 -7.68
CA LEU A 100 4.90 -6.23 -6.31
C LEU A 100 4.09 -4.99 -5.91
N ILE A 101 3.60 -4.99 -4.68
CA ILE A 101 2.93 -3.85 -4.05
C ILE A 101 3.82 -3.36 -2.92
N LEU A 102 4.15 -2.08 -2.95
CA LEU A 102 4.79 -1.34 -1.87
C LEU A 102 3.76 -0.41 -1.24
N ASP A 103 3.65 -0.42 0.09
CA ASP A 103 2.78 0.48 0.85
C ASP A 103 3.61 1.39 1.74
N ALA A 104 3.63 2.69 1.44
CA ALA A 104 4.41 3.68 2.18
C ALA A 104 3.98 3.82 3.65
N VAL A 105 2.76 3.38 4.03
CA VAL A 105 2.34 3.35 5.43
C VAL A 105 2.99 2.19 6.19
N HIS A 106 3.36 1.13 5.48
CA HIS A 106 3.98 -0.07 6.02
C HIS A 106 5.37 -0.22 5.37
N GLU A 107 6.33 0.63 5.77
CA GLU A 107 7.61 0.85 5.07
C GLU A 107 8.41 -0.42 4.68
N ASP A 108 8.26 -1.51 5.44
CA ASP A 108 8.95 -2.79 5.21
C ASP A 108 8.08 -3.87 4.53
N LEU A 109 6.86 -3.52 4.11
CA LEU A 109 5.90 -4.48 3.59
C LEU A 109 5.93 -4.54 2.06
N GLU A 110 6.54 -5.60 1.57
CA GLU A 110 6.52 -5.98 0.17
C GLU A 110 5.52 -7.12 -0.06
N ILE A 111 4.44 -6.86 -0.79
CA ILE A 111 3.43 -7.88 -1.08
C ILE A 111 3.46 -8.25 -2.56
N GLN A 112 3.76 -9.52 -2.83
CA GLN A 112 3.64 -10.08 -4.18
C GLN A 112 2.21 -10.52 -4.46
N ILE A 113 1.74 -10.21 -5.67
CA ILE A 113 0.45 -10.65 -6.19
C ILE A 113 0.62 -11.27 -7.57
N ALA A 114 -0.07 -12.38 -7.82
CA ALA A 114 -0.02 -13.04 -9.11
C ALA A 114 -0.76 -12.22 -10.18
N THR A 115 -0.16 -12.08 -11.37
CA THR A 115 -0.77 -11.39 -12.52
C THR A 115 -2.14 -12.00 -12.88
N SER A 116 -2.27 -13.32 -12.75
CA SER A 116 -3.52 -14.04 -13.03
C SER A 116 -4.70 -13.58 -12.17
N LEU A 117 -4.45 -13.13 -10.94
CA LEU A 117 -5.47 -12.54 -10.08
C LEU A 117 -5.88 -11.16 -10.58
N LEU A 118 -4.92 -10.34 -11.01
CA LEU A 118 -5.20 -8.99 -11.53
C LEU A 118 -5.99 -9.01 -12.85
N THR A 119 -5.83 -10.07 -13.65
CA THR A 119 -6.60 -10.29 -14.87
C THR A 119 -7.99 -10.86 -14.63
N ASN A 120 -8.28 -11.37 -13.43
CA ASN A 120 -9.59 -11.92 -13.10
C ASN A 120 -10.58 -10.79 -12.75
N PRO A 121 -11.70 -10.62 -13.49
CA PRO A 121 -12.67 -9.56 -13.22
C PRO A 121 -13.39 -9.72 -11.87
N ASP A 122 -13.51 -10.94 -11.36
CA ASP A 122 -14.15 -11.23 -10.06
C ASP A 122 -13.18 -11.06 -8.88
N PHE A 123 -11.91 -10.73 -9.16
CA PHE A 123 -10.94 -10.46 -8.13
C PHE A 123 -11.18 -9.07 -7.54
N GLU A 124 -11.22 -9.00 -6.21
CA GLU A 124 -11.39 -7.78 -5.42
C GLU A 124 -10.07 -7.38 -4.72
N PRO A 125 -9.20 -6.56 -5.34
CA PRO A 125 -7.89 -6.26 -4.79
C PRO A 125 -7.91 -5.66 -3.38
N GLY A 126 -8.86 -4.76 -3.10
CA GLY A 126 -9.00 -4.13 -1.78
C GLY A 126 -9.31 -5.15 -0.68
N ALA A 127 -10.29 -6.04 -0.91
CA ALA A 127 -10.65 -7.07 0.06
C ALA A 127 -9.55 -8.11 0.24
N TRP A 128 -8.87 -8.48 -0.85
CA TRP A 128 -7.70 -9.36 -0.81
C TRP A 128 -6.56 -8.75 0.02
N TYR A 129 -6.23 -7.48 -0.23
CA TYR A 129 -5.15 -6.77 0.47
C TYR A 129 -5.45 -6.62 1.96
N ALA A 130 -6.68 -6.25 2.32
CA ALA A 130 -7.12 -6.19 3.73
C ALA A 130 -6.92 -7.53 4.46
N ARG A 131 -7.29 -8.65 3.82
CA ARG A 131 -7.06 -10.00 4.38
C ARG A 131 -5.58 -10.32 4.50
N ARG A 132 -4.76 -9.86 3.55
CA ARG A 132 -3.31 -10.04 3.62
C ARG A 132 -2.72 -9.30 4.82
N LEU A 133 -3.08 -8.04 5.03
CA LEU A 133 -2.66 -7.27 6.22
C LEU A 133 -3.07 -7.92 7.54
N PHE A 134 -4.26 -8.52 7.58
CA PHE A 134 -4.72 -9.27 8.75
C PHE A 134 -3.87 -10.52 9.01
N ASN A 135 -3.57 -11.30 7.97
CA ASN A 135 -2.80 -12.53 8.08
C ASN A 135 -1.33 -12.29 8.45
N GLU A 136 -0.73 -11.19 8.00
CA GLU A 136 0.62 -10.78 8.41
C GLU A 136 0.67 -10.23 9.85
N GLY A 137 -0.47 -10.17 10.55
CA GLY A 137 -0.55 -9.69 11.93
C GLY A 137 -0.41 -8.17 12.07
N ILE A 138 -0.29 -7.44 10.96
CA ILE A 138 -0.13 -5.98 10.93
C ILE A 138 -1.37 -5.30 11.52
N ALA A 139 -2.56 -5.75 11.12
CA ALA A 139 -3.82 -5.25 11.68
C ALA A 139 -4.00 -5.62 13.18
N ALA A 140 -3.44 -6.74 13.63
CA ALA A 140 -3.54 -7.21 15.00
C ALA A 140 -2.60 -6.46 15.96
N ALA A 141 -1.42 -6.05 15.48
CA ALA A 141 -0.46 -5.26 16.26
C ALA A 141 -1.03 -3.89 16.66
N ILE A 142 -1.87 -3.33 15.80
CA ILE A 142 -2.46 -2.00 15.98
C ILE A 142 -3.77 -2.07 16.82
N GLY A 143 -4.42 -3.23 16.87
CA GLY A 143 -5.82 -3.39 17.27
C GLY A 143 -6.11 -4.09 18.60
N LYS A 144 -5.24 -4.09 19.61
CA LYS A 144 -5.66 -4.47 20.98
C LYS A 144 -6.63 -3.47 21.63
N SER A 145 -7.06 -2.44 20.90
CA SER A 145 -7.99 -1.42 21.36
C SER A 145 -9.32 -1.47 20.60
N THR A 146 -10.32 -2.03 21.26
CA THR A 146 -11.77 -1.92 21.02
C THR A 146 -12.35 -2.57 19.76
N SER A 147 -13.21 -3.56 20.00
CA SER A 147 -14.02 -4.34 19.06
C SER A 147 -15.06 -3.52 18.28
N SER A 148 -14.64 -2.56 17.46
CA SER A 148 -15.55 -1.92 16.50
C SER A 148 -15.74 -2.84 15.30
N GLN A 149 -16.97 -3.32 15.17
CA GLN A 149 -17.40 -4.23 14.11
C GLN A 149 -17.23 -3.56 12.74
N MET A 150 -16.75 -4.32 11.76
CA MET A 150 -16.28 -3.88 10.43
C MET A 150 -17.30 -3.06 9.58
N GLY A 151 -18.56 -2.92 10.03
CA GLY A 151 -19.57 -2.04 9.43
C GLY A 151 -19.48 -0.57 9.88
N ASP A 152 -18.81 -0.27 10.99
CA ASP A 152 -18.87 1.05 11.61
C ASP A 152 -18.06 2.11 10.87
N VAL A 153 -16.97 1.77 10.18
CA VAL A 153 -16.10 2.79 9.56
C VAL A 153 -16.83 3.55 8.45
N ARG A 154 -17.61 2.84 7.61
CA ARG A 154 -18.48 3.48 6.61
C ARG A 154 -19.64 4.22 7.28
N ALA A 155 -20.26 3.63 8.31
CA ALA A 155 -21.34 4.28 9.05
C ALA A 155 -20.91 5.57 9.75
N ARG A 156 -19.68 5.62 10.29
CA ARG A 156 -19.11 6.79 10.97
C ARG A 156 -18.82 7.91 9.99
N ARG A 157 -18.31 7.60 8.80
CA ARG A 157 -18.08 8.60 7.75
C ARG A 157 -19.39 9.14 7.19
N VAL A 158 -20.37 8.28 6.93
CA VAL A 158 -21.72 8.71 6.56
C VAL A 158 -22.31 9.58 7.66
N SER A 159 -22.16 9.21 8.94
CA SER A 159 -22.65 10.02 10.07
C SER A 159 -21.94 11.36 10.19
N GLN A 160 -20.63 11.43 9.97
CA GLN A 160 -19.89 12.70 9.96
C GLN A 160 -20.29 13.60 8.80
N ILE A 161 -20.53 13.04 7.62
CA ILE A 161 -21.03 13.79 6.45
C ILE A 161 -22.45 14.29 6.73
N LEU A 162 -23.33 13.45 7.28
CA LEU A 162 -24.70 13.83 7.62
C LEU A 162 -24.76 14.86 8.76
N ASN A 163 -23.87 14.77 9.74
CA ASN A 163 -23.83 15.71 10.87
C ASN A 163 -23.08 17.02 10.54
N GLY A 164 -22.13 16.98 9.61
CA GLY A 164 -21.35 18.13 9.16
C GLY A 164 -21.96 18.88 7.97
N ALA A 165 -22.87 18.23 7.24
CA ALA A 165 -23.64 18.91 6.21
C ALA A 165 -24.60 19.91 6.87
N SER A 166 -24.46 21.19 6.51
CA SER A 166 -25.50 22.18 6.72
C SER A 166 -26.83 21.64 6.17
N ARG A 167 -27.94 21.97 6.84
CA ARG A 167 -29.31 21.63 6.38
C ARG A 167 -29.42 21.80 4.87
N TYR A 168 -30.09 20.85 4.20
CA TYR A 168 -30.19 20.89 2.74
C TYR A 168 -30.81 22.24 2.35
N PRO A 169 -30.27 22.97 1.34
CA PRO A 169 -30.86 24.22 0.90
C PRO A 169 -32.30 23.99 0.47
N GLY A 170 -33.27 24.38 1.32
CA GLY A 170 -34.68 24.03 1.16
C GLY A 170 -35.35 23.47 2.42
N ASP A 171 -34.58 22.99 3.40
CA ASP A 171 -35.06 22.48 4.70
C ASP A 171 -35.50 23.60 5.68
N ASN A 172 -35.72 24.82 5.17
CA ASN A 172 -36.51 25.82 5.87
C ASN A 172 -38.00 25.44 5.76
N LEU A 173 -38.35 24.26 6.30
CA LEU A 173 -39.75 23.92 6.49
C LEU A 173 -40.34 24.98 7.43
N PRO A 174 -41.40 25.70 7.02
CA PRO A 174 -42.05 26.65 7.91
C PRO A 174 -42.50 25.89 9.16
N ASP A 175 -42.23 26.47 10.33
CA ASP A 175 -42.61 25.90 11.62
C ASP A 175 -44.08 25.46 11.57
N PHE A 176 -44.28 24.15 11.64
CA PHE A 176 -45.61 23.57 11.59
C PHE A 176 -46.29 23.87 12.92
N HIS A 177 -46.93 25.03 13.03
CA HIS A 177 -47.74 25.35 14.18
C HIS A 177 -48.99 24.45 14.14
N PRO A 178 -49.16 23.51 15.10
CA PRO A 178 -50.36 22.70 15.13
C PRO A 178 -51.57 23.61 15.29
N ARG A 179 -52.50 23.54 14.33
CA ARG A 179 -53.76 24.28 14.40
C ARG A 179 -54.48 23.85 15.67
N ARG A 180 -54.59 24.75 16.64
CA ARG A 180 -55.52 24.61 17.76
C ARG A 180 -56.93 24.65 17.19
N ASN A 181 -57.59 23.49 17.13
CA ASN A 181 -59.01 23.43 16.88
C ASN A 181 -59.72 24.11 18.08
N LYS A 182 -60.60 25.06 17.78
CA LYS A 182 -61.55 25.65 18.72
C LYS A 182 -62.89 24.96 18.59
#